data_AF-A0AAD9TD11-F1
#
_entry.id   AF-A0AAD9TD11-F1
#
_cell.length_a   1.000
_cell.length_b   1.000
_cell.length_c   1.000
_cell.angle_alpha   90.00
_cell.angle_beta   90.00
_cell.angle_gamma   90.00
#
_symmetry.space_group_name_H-M   'P 1'
#
loop_
_entity.id
_entity.type
_entity.pdbx_description
1 polymer ?
#
loop_
_entity_poly.entity_id
_entity_poly.type
_entity_poly.pdbx_seq_one_letter_code
_entity_poly.pdbx_strand_id
1 'polypeptide(L)'
;MRNRLWDLLKTPEGDWYEGKLTRHNHFDAIAHINDELNLVLTEFADEDRRRFMASCFGYFLTMHLEMKFSVGIIHRLLLRELHHNSPTDKMQFMLENQSVRFLMEFYLITELRFGVVPDTTKYVAVENGIHQLYFFEADEVLLEEIMGVITVAEFGEAYDAVKLYLIYMLNWILMRVNERFKIYVWQFRLVEDLDAFPWGAHVYRHSIYSFKHTLDGRRDSYLLSR
;
A
#
# COMPACT_ATOMS: atom_id res chain seq x y z
N MET A 1 -22.08 -25.94 -21.62
CA MET A 1 -20.61 -25.86 -21.72
C MET A 1 -20.11 -25.05 -20.54
N ARG A 2 -19.52 -25.67 -19.51
CA ARG A 2 -18.77 -24.92 -18.47
C ARG A 2 -17.62 -24.21 -19.19
N ASN A 3 -17.48 -22.91 -18.98
CA ASN A 3 -16.47 -22.07 -19.65
C ASN A 3 -15.07 -22.59 -19.27
N ARG A 4 -14.17 -22.78 -20.27
CA ARG A 4 -12.79 -23.30 -20.08
C ARG A 4 -11.97 -22.52 -19.05
N LEU A 5 -12.37 -21.28 -18.74
CA LEU A 5 -11.72 -20.46 -17.73
C LEU A 5 -12.04 -20.91 -16.28
N TRP A 6 -13.17 -21.56 -16.02
CA TRP A 6 -13.50 -22.09 -14.69
C TRP A 6 -12.57 -23.26 -14.30
N ASP A 7 -12.06 -23.98 -15.29
CA ASP A 7 -11.07 -25.05 -15.08
C ASP A 7 -9.69 -24.49 -14.69
N LEU A 8 -9.49 -23.18 -14.83
CA LEU A 8 -8.25 -22.48 -14.46
C LEU A 8 -8.33 -21.84 -13.07
N LEU A 9 -9.41 -22.06 -12.31
CA LEU A 9 -9.48 -21.59 -10.93
C LEU A 9 -8.35 -22.19 -10.11
N LYS A 10 -7.70 -21.36 -9.30
CA LYS A 10 -6.70 -21.79 -8.31
C LYS A 10 -7.31 -22.71 -7.25
N THR A 11 -8.58 -22.47 -6.90
CA THR A 11 -9.39 -23.34 -6.04
C THR A 11 -10.63 -23.79 -6.82
N PRO A 12 -10.68 -25.05 -7.29
CA PRO A 12 -11.84 -25.58 -8.00
C PRO A 12 -13.13 -25.43 -7.18
N GLU A 13 -14.28 -25.26 -7.86
CA GLU A 13 -15.58 -25.05 -7.18
C GLU A 13 -15.94 -26.16 -6.18
N GLY A 14 -15.54 -27.41 -6.46
CA GLY A 14 -15.78 -28.54 -5.56
C GLY A 14 -14.98 -28.46 -4.25
N ASP A 15 -13.92 -27.66 -4.22
CA ASP A 15 -13.01 -27.46 -3.10
C ASP A 15 -13.23 -26.09 -2.42
N TRP A 16 -14.29 -25.36 -2.81
CA TRP A 16 -14.66 -24.12 -2.14
C TRP A 16 -15.10 -24.40 -0.70
N TYR A 17 -14.62 -23.58 0.21
CA TYR A 17 -14.95 -23.66 1.62
C TYR A 17 -15.63 -22.37 2.08
N GLU A 18 -16.58 -22.53 2.99
CA GLU A 18 -17.11 -21.39 3.73
C GLU A 18 -16.01 -20.86 4.64
N GLY A 19 -15.50 -19.67 4.34
CA GLY A 19 -14.58 -18.98 5.22
C GLY A 19 -15.28 -18.74 6.54
N LYS A 20 -14.79 -19.37 7.63
CA LYS A 20 -15.28 -19.09 8.98
C LYS A 20 -14.99 -17.62 9.24
N LEU A 21 -16.04 -16.80 9.32
CA LEU A 21 -15.97 -15.39 9.72
C LEU A 21 -15.52 -15.31 11.19
N THR A 22 -14.23 -15.55 11.44
CA THR A 22 -13.65 -15.21 12.74
C THR A 22 -13.60 -13.69 12.81
N ARG A 23 -14.46 -13.14 13.68
CA ARG A 23 -14.67 -11.73 14.02
C ARG A 23 -13.42 -10.95 14.48
N HIS A 24 -12.21 -11.42 14.23
CA HIS A 24 -11.03 -10.55 14.26
C HIS A 24 -10.99 -9.76 12.95
N ASN A 25 -12.00 -8.92 12.77
CA ASN A 25 -12.02 -8.00 11.67
C ASN A 25 -10.82 -7.09 11.81
N HIS A 26 -10.00 -6.99 10.77
CA HIS A 26 -9.15 -5.84 10.51
C HIS A 26 -9.95 -4.54 10.30
N PHE A 27 -11.16 -4.38 10.87
CA PHE A 27 -11.77 -3.07 11.05
C PHE A 27 -10.86 -2.20 11.91
N ASP A 28 -10.10 -2.81 12.83
CA ASP A 28 -9.00 -2.14 13.52
C ASP A 28 -7.96 -1.61 12.53
N ALA A 29 -7.67 -2.28 11.41
CA ALA A 29 -6.67 -1.76 10.46
C ALA A 29 -7.16 -0.52 9.73
N ILE A 30 -8.43 -0.46 9.30
CA ILE A 30 -8.98 0.76 8.67
C ILE A 30 -9.19 1.85 9.72
N ALA A 31 -9.72 1.52 10.89
CA ALA A 31 -9.87 2.49 11.97
C ALA A 31 -8.52 3.03 12.43
N HIS A 32 -7.50 2.19 12.55
CA HIS A 32 -6.13 2.56 12.88
C HIS A 32 -5.48 3.37 11.77
N ILE A 33 -5.65 2.98 10.50
CA ILE A 33 -5.25 3.83 9.36
C ILE A 33 -5.95 5.19 9.48
N ASN A 34 -7.23 5.25 9.86
CA ASN A 34 -7.94 6.51 10.00
C ASN A 34 -7.45 7.33 11.18
N ASP A 35 -7.17 6.70 12.31
CA ASP A 35 -6.62 7.35 13.51
C ASP A 35 -5.24 7.90 13.21
N GLU A 36 -4.44 7.18 12.42
CA GLU A 36 -3.12 7.62 11.97
C GLU A 36 -3.20 8.71 10.92
N LEU A 37 -4.11 8.60 9.97
CA LEU A 37 -4.42 9.66 9.03
C LEU A 37 -4.93 10.91 9.76
N ASN A 38 -5.73 10.75 10.81
CA ASN A 38 -6.23 11.86 11.63
C ASN A 38 -5.12 12.48 12.47
N LEU A 39 -4.22 11.68 13.05
CA LEU A 39 -3.06 12.16 13.79
C LEU A 39 -2.10 12.93 12.88
N VAL A 40 -1.89 12.41 11.67
CA VAL A 40 -1.22 13.13 10.59
C VAL A 40 -1.97 14.46 10.36
N LEU A 41 -3.27 14.43 10.04
CA LEU A 41 -4.06 15.63 9.71
C LEU A 41 -4.18 16.68 10.83
N THR A 42 -4.18 16.30 12.11
CA THR A 42 -4.32 17.24 13.25
C THR A 42 -3.08 18.07 13.47
N GLU A 43 -1.92 17.54 13.08
CA GLU A 43 -0.62 18.20 13.21
C GLU A 43 -0.31 19.10 11.99
N PHE A 44 -1.14 19.09 10.95
CA PHE A 44 -0.97 19.95 9.76
C PHE A 44 -1.52 21.36 10.00
N ALA A 45 -0.71 22.37 9.68
CA ALA A 45 -1.25 23.67 9.36
C ALA A 45 -2.20 23.58 8.14
N ASP A 46 -3.21 24.46 8.08
CA ASP A 46 -4.24 24.43 7.03
C ASP A 46 -3.67 24.54 5.59
N GLU A 47 -2.52 25.19 5.42
CA GLU A 47 -1.83 25.32 4.14
C GLU A 47 -1.13 24.01 3.75
N ASP A 48 -0.44 23.34 4.67
CA ASP A 48 0.21 22.05 4.42
C ASP A 48 -0.84 20.99 4.10
N ARG A 49 -2.01 21.05 4.75
CA ARG A 49 -3.10 20.09 4.51
C ARG A 49 -3.60 20.23 3.08
N ARG A 50 -3.79 21.45 2.61
CA ARG A 50 -4.18 21.71 1.21
C ARG A 50 -3.14 21.21 0.23
N ARG A 51 -1.85 21.37 0.54
CA ARG A 51 -0.74 20.90 -0.29
C ARG A 51 -0.65 19.38 -0.35
N PHE A 52 -0.83 18.70 0.78
CA PHE A 52 -0.89 17.24 0.83
C PHE A 52 -2.08 16.73 0.03
N MET A 53 -3.27 17.33 0.22
CA MET A 53 -4.47 16.98 -0.54
C MET A 53 -4.29 17.15 -2.06
N ALA A 54 -3.44 18.08 -2.50
CA ALA A 54 -3.10 18.27 -3.91
C ALA A 54 -2.03 17.28 -4.44
N SER A 55 -1.35 16.54 -3.56
CA SER A 55 -0.39 15.51 -3.96
C SER A 55 -1.07 14.25 -4.51
N CYS A 56 -0.31 13.37 -5.14
CA CYS A 56 -0.79 12.07 -5.61
C CYS A 56 -1.31 11.14 -4.50
N PHE A 57 -1.07 11.46 -3.22
CA PHE A 57 -1.59 10.72 -2.08
C PHE A 57 -2.79 11.39 -1.38
N GLY A 58 -3.21 12.57 -1.83
CA GLY A 58 -4.31 13.31 -1.20
C GLY A 58 -5.61 12.51 -1.12
N TYR A 59 -5.91 11.69 -2.13
CA TYR A 59 -7.08 10.82 -2.15
C TYR A 59 -7.15 9.87 -0.95
N PHE A 60 -6.00 9.37 -0.45
CA PHE A 60 -5.97 8.43 0.68
C PHE A 60 -6.48 9.07 1.98
N LEU A 61 -6.33 10.39 2.14
CA LEU A 61 -6.86 11.12 3.30
C LEU A 61 -8.38 11.09 3.37
N THR A 62 -9.07 10.96 2.24
CA THR A 62 -10.54 10.93 2.17
C THR A 62 -11.10 9.54 1.86
N MET A 63 -10.28 8.64 1.30
CA MET A 63 -10.68 7.29 0.90
C MET A 63 -11.38 6.52 2.02
N HIS A 64 -10.93 6.72 3.26
CA HIS A 64 -11.49 6.02 4.40
C HIS A 64 -12.92 6.39 4.75
N LEU A 65 -13.39 7.57 4.35
CA LEU A 65 -14.76 8.02 4.58
C LEU A 65 -15.76 7.23 3.72
N GLU A 66 -15.30 6.71 2.58
CA GLU A 66 -16.15 6.04 1.59
C GLU A 66 -15.90 4.52 1.53
N MET A 67 -14.72 4.06 1.97
CA MET A 67 -14.33 2.65 1.85
C MET A 67 -15.04 1.76 2.87
N LYS A 68 -15.78 0.76 2.38
CA LYS A 68 -16.40 -0.29 3.20
C LYS A 68 -15.64 -1.59 3.06
N PHE A 69 -15.17 -2.14 4.18
CA PHE A 69 -14.53 -3.44 4.19
C PHE A 69 -15.55 -4.58 4.33
N SER A 70 -15.44 -5.57 3.45
CA SER A 70 -16.25 -6.79 3.52
C SER A 70 -15.38 -8.01 3.30
N VAL A 71 -15.04 -8.68 4.39
CA VAL A 71 -14.28 -9.94 4.36
C VAL A 71 -14.99 -11.02 3.54
N GLY A 72 -16.33 -11.02 3.53
CA GLY A 72 -17.12 -11.96 2.73
C GLY A 72 -16.96 -11.73 1.22
N ILE A 73 -16.89 -10.47 0.78
CA ILE A 73 -16.63 -10.13 -0.62
C ILE A 73 -15.19 -10.54 -0.98
N ILE A 74 -14.21 -10.20 -0.15
CA ILE A 74 -12.81 -10.55 -0.38
C ILE A 74 -12.63 -12.07 -0.47
N HIS A 75 -13.16 -12.84 0.49
CA HIS A 75 -13.10 -14.30 0.47
C HIS A 75 -13.67 -14.89 -0.83
N ARG A 76 -14.86 -14.42 -1.21
CA ARG A 76 -15.51 -14.84 -2.46
C ARG A 76 -14.74 -14.46 -3.70
N LEU A 77 -14.06 -13.31 -3.70
CA LEU A 77 -13.17 -12.90 -4.78
C LEU A 77 -11.96 -13.85 -4.87
N LEU A 78 -11.35 -14.19 -3.73
CA LEU A 78 -10.19 -15.09 -3.67
C LEU A 78 -10.48 -16.52 -4.11
N LEU A 79 -11.66 -17.06 -3.80
CA LEU A 79 -12.10 -18.35 -4.32
C LEU A 79 -12.21 -18.37 -5.86
N ARG A 80 -12.28 -17.19 -6.49
CA ARG A 80 -12.33 -17.02 -7.94
C ARG A 80 -10.99 -16.59 -8.54
N GLU A 81 -9.90 -16.65 -7.78
CA GLU A 81 -8.55 -16.38 -8.29
C GLU A 81 -8.19 -17.43 -9.37
N LEU A 82 -7.63 -16.96 -10.49
CA LEU A 82 -7.14 -17.83 -11.56
C LEU A 82 -5.70 -18.26 -11.29
N HIS A 83 -5.38 -19.51 -11.63
CA HIS A 83 -4.02 -20.00 -11.55
C HIS A 83 -3.17 -19.37 -12.66
N HIS A 84 -1.95 -18.97 -12.30
CA HIS A 84 -0.94 -18.56 -13.27
C HIS A 84 0.27 -19.51 -13.17
N ASN A 85 0.70 -20.03 -14.32
CA ASN A 85 1.84 -20.94 -14.45
C ASN A 85 3.20 -20.21 -14.30
N SER A 86 3.20 -18.92 -13.97
CA SER A 86 4.38 -18.06 -13.87
C SER A 86 4.25 -17.20 -12.61
N PRO A 87 5.36 -16.90 -11.91
CA PRO A 87 5.39 -15.90 -10.84
C PRO A 87 5.21 -14.51 -11.46
N THR A 88 4.01 -14.21 -11.92
CA THR A 88 3.65 -12.88 -12.39
C THR A 88 3.29 -12.02 -11.19
N ASP A 89 3.71 -10.76 -11.19
CA ASP A 89 3.23 -9.69 -10.30
C ASP A 89 1.76 -9.32 -10.57
N LYS A 90 0.91 -10.31 -10.87
CA LYS A 90 -0.47 -10.13 -11.31
C LYS A 90 -1.38 -11.09 -10.57
N MET A 91 -2.59 -10.61 -10.29
CA MET A 91 -3.71 -11.39 -9.82
C MET A 91 -4.87 -11.23 -10.78
N GLN A 92 -5.55 -12.33 -11.06
CA GLN A 92 -6.71 -12.36 -11.93
C GLN A 92 -7.85 -13.12 -11.28
N PHE A 93 -9.06 -12.61 -11.47
CA PHE A 93 -10.25 -13.14 -10.85
C PHE A 93 -11.30 -13.45 -11.93
N MET A 94 -11.98 -14.57 -11.79
CA MET A 94 -13.14 -14.91 -12.63
C MET A 94 -14.39 -14.22 -12.09
N LEU A 95 -14.96 -13.27 -12.84
CA LEU A 95 -16.21 -12.60 -12.48
C LEU A 95 -17.15 -12.67 -13.69
N GLU A 96 -18.36 -13.21 -13.50
CA GLU A 96 -19.39 -13.29 -14.56
C GLU A 96 -18.88 -13.84 -15.91
N ASN A 97 -18.04 -14.88 -15.87
CA ASN A 97 -17.37 -15.50 -17.02
C ASN A 97 -16.27 -14.65 -17.70
N GLN A 98 -15.84 -13.55 -17.08
CA GLN A 98 -14.75 -12.71 -17.53
C GLN A 98 -13.55 -12.81 -16.58
N SER A 99 -12.34 -12.76 -17.14
CA SER A 99 -11.12 -12.61 -16.35
C SER A 99 -10.86 -11.13 -16.11
N VAL A 100 -10.86 -10.73 -14.85
CA VAL A 100 -10.61 -9.37 -14.39
C VAL A 100 -9.22 -9.31 -13.76
N ARG A 101 -8.39 -8.37 -14.21
CA ARG A 101 -7.00 -8.22 -13.75
C ARG A 101 -6.92 -7.13 -12.70
N PHE A 102 -6.72 -7.52 -11.44
CA PHE A 102 -6.51 -6.61 -10.32
C PHE A 102 -5.21 -5.83 -10.51
N LEU A 103 -5.27 -4.80 -11.36
CA LEU A 103 -4.23 -3.86 -11.76
C LEU A 103 -4.95 -2.59 -12.19
N MET A 104 -5.92 -2.74 -13.09
CA MET A 104 -6.78 -1.62 -13.48
C MET A 104 -7.64 -1.17 -12.29
N GLU A 105 -8.20 -2.10 -11.53
CA GLU A 105 -8.98 -1.78 -10.33
C GLU A 105 -8.09 -1.15 -9.26
N PHE A 106 -6.83 -1.60 -9.13
CA PHE A 106 -5.89 -0.97 -8.20
C PHE A 106 -5.62 0.49 -8.59
N TYR A 107 -5.38 0.76 -9.88
CA TYR A 107 -5.23 2.12 -10.37
C TYR A 107 -6.49 2.96 -10.12
N LEU A 108 -7.67 2.44 -10.43
CA LEU A 108 -8.94 3.15 -10.25
C LEU A 108 -9.23 3.46 -8.77
N ILE A 109 -8.82 2.58 -7.85
CA ILE A 109 -9.03 2.78 -6.41
C ILE A 109 -7.99 3.72 -5.82
N THR A 110 -6.73 3.63 -6.25
CA THR A 110 -5.63 4.40 -5.62
C THR A 110 -5.31 5.71 -6.30
N GLU A 111 -5.72 5.86 -7.57
CA GLU A 111 -5.35 6.95 -8.48
C GLU A 111 -3.82 7.16 -8.67
N LEU A 112 -3.00 6.29 -8.09
CA LEU A 112 -1.55 6.40 -8.14
C LEU A 112 -1.01 6.11 -9.54
N ARG A 113 -0.07 6.93 -10.01
CA ARG A 113 0.51 6.79 -11.35
C ARG A 113 1.27 5.47 -11.50
N PHE A 114 0.99 4.77 -12.59
CA PHE A 114 1.75 3.59 -13.02
C PHE A 114 2.84 3.98 -14.02
N GLY A 115 3.95 3.25 -13.99
CA GLY A 115 5.09 3.46 -14.87
C GLY A 115 6.20 2.47 -14.62
N VAL A 116 7.33 2.66 -15.29
CA VAL A 116 8.54 1.86 -15.07
C VAL A 116 9.18 2.34 -13.77
N VAL A 117 9.18 1.49 -12.74
CA VAL A 117 9.89 1.79 -11.49
C VAL A 117 11.39 1.89 -11.80
N PRO A 118 12.02 3.05 -11.57
CA PRO A 118 13.44 3.26 -11.85
C PRO A 118 14.31 2.43 -10.90
N ASP A 119 15.57 2.23 -11.29
CA ASP A 119 16.58 1.60 -10.44
C ASP A 119 16.95 2.55 -9.28
N THR A 120 16.40 2.26 -8.10
CA THR A 120 16.55 3.10 -6.90
C THR A 120 17.93 3.01 -6.27
N THR A 121 18.78 2.06 -6.69
CA THR A 121 20.15 1.91 -6.15
C THR A 121 21.07 3.08 -6.49
N LYS A 122 20.69 3.88 -7.50
CA LYS A 122 21.44 5.06 -7.97
C LYS A 122 20.99 6.36 -7.31
N TYR A 123 19.98 6.29 -6.45
CA TYR A 123 19.39 7.48 -5.85
C TYR A 123 20.28 7.95 -4.71
N VAL A 124 20.68 9.22 -4.78
CA VAL A 124 21.47 9.91 -3.76
C VAL A 124 20.63 11.00 -3.10
N ALA A 125 21.06 11.43 -1.92
CA ALA A 125 20.43 12.53 -1.22
C ALA A 125 20.44 13.80 -2.07
N VAL A 126 19.41 14.62 -1.91
CA VAL A 126 19.32 15.92 -2.59
C VAL A 126 20.04 16.94 -1.74
N GLU A 127 20.85 17.78 -2.37
CA GLU A 127 21.49 18.89 -1.68
C GLU A 127 20.42 19.81 -1.08
N ASN A 128 20.52 20.09 0.21
CA ASN A 128 19.51 20.80 1.01
C ASN A 128 18.11 20.14 0.98
N GLY A 129 18.04 18.84 0.70
CA GLY A 129 16.80 18.06 0.79
C GLY A 129 16.49 17.62 2.23
N ILE A 130 15.29 17.09 2.45
CA ILE A 130 14.80 16.73 3.79
C ILE A 130 15.69 15.68 4.50
N HIS A 131 16.37 14.82 3.74
CA HIS A 131 17.31 13.84 4.30
C HIS A 131 18.52 14.52 4.95
N GLN A 132 19.12 15.52 4.28
CA GLN A 132 20.26 16.27 4.80
C GLN A 132 19.83 17.20 5.94
N LEU A 133 18.70 17.90 5.76
CA LEU A 133 18.22 18.92 6.70
C LEU A 133 17.82 18.33 8.05
N TYR A 134 17.20 17.15 8.06
CA TYR A 134 16.59 16.59 9.28
C TYR A 134 17.26 15.33 9.80
N PHE A 135 18.06 14.64 8.98
CA PHE A 135 18.66 13.35 9.36
C PHE A 135 20.18 13.30 9.16
N PHE A 136 20.84 14.43 8.93
CA PHE A 136 22.31 14.55 8.89
C PHE A 136 23.01 13.49 8.03
N GLU A 137 22.42 13.16 6.89
CA GLU A 137 22.97 12.17 5.94
C GLU A 137 23.08 10.73 6.49
N ALA A 138 22.26 10.36 7.48
CA ALA A 138 22.22 8.98 7.96
C ALA A 138 21.94 7.97 6.84
N ASP A 139 22.69 6.86 6.80
CA ASP A 139 22.53 5.79 5.80
C ASP A 139 21.13 5.14 5.84
N GLU A 140 20.57 5.06 7.05
CA GLU A 140 19.26 4.52 7.34
C GLU A 140 18.60 5.33 8.46
N VAL A 141 17.29 5.53 8.32
CA VAL A 141 16.45 6.26 9.29
C VAL A 141 15.28 5.35 9.66
N LEU A 142 15.01 5.16 10.94
CA LEU A 142 13.84 4.41 11.39
C LEU A 142 12.58 5.22 11.13
N LEU A 143 11.50 4.52 10.80
CA LEU A 143 10.19 5.15 10.60
C LEU A 143 9.71 5.91 11.85
N GLU A 144 10.04 5.43 13.05
CA GLU A 144 9.80 6.14 14.31
C GLU A 144 10.54 7.49 14.39
N GLU A 145 11.76 7.57 13.88
CA GLU A 145 12.55 8.80 13.87
C GLU A 145 11.94 9.86 12.96
N ILE A 146 11.28 9.44 11.86
CA ILE A 146 10.52 10.34 10.99
C ILE A 146 9.37 10.99 11.77
N MET A 147 8.61 10.21 12.53
CA MET A 147 7.53 10.74 13.38
C MET A 147 8.07 11.64 14.49
N GLY A 148 9.23 11.30 15.05
CA GLY A 148 9.95 12.14 16.00
C GLY A 148 10.23 13.52 15.42
N VAL A 149 10.83 13.58 14.23
CA VAL A 149 11.14 14.84 13.52
C VAL A 149 9.86 15.63 13.21
N ILE A 150 8.82 14.97 12.67
CA ILE A 150 7.53 15.60 12.40
C ILE A 150 6.98 16.35 13.62
N THR A 151 7.09 15.74 14.79
CA THR A 151 6.51 16.28 16.03
C THR A 151 7.31 17.45 16.62
N VAL A 152 8.64 17.48 16.43
CA VAL A 152 9.52 18.39 17.19
C VAL A 152 10.25 19.42 16.33
N ALA A 153 10.32 19.22 15.02
CA ALA A 153 11.10 20.08 14.14
C ALA A 153 10.36 21.38 13.79
N GLU A 154 11.10 22.47 13.75
CA GLU A 154 10.66 23.70 13.09
C GLU A 154 11.02 23.60 11.61
N PHE A 155 10.00 23.40 10.76
CA PHE A 155 10.20 23.27 9.32
C PHE A 155 10.48 24.63 8.69
N GLY A 156 11.66 24.76 8.06
CA GLY A 156 12.08 25.99 7.39
C GLY A 156 11.34 26.21 6.07
N GLU A 157 11.08 25.13 5.32
CA GLU A 157 10.33 25.14 4.07
C GLU A 157 8.94 24.52 4.26
N ALA A 158 7.93 25.17 3.69
CA ALA A 158 6.52 24.80 3.87
C ALA A 158 6.08 23.53 3.10
N TYR A 159 7.02 22.71 2.63
CA TYR A 159 6.71 21.40 2.02
C TYR A 159 7.45 20.25 2.70
N ASP A 160 8.39 20.53 3.60
CA ASP A 160 9.24 19.49 4.17
C ASP A 160 8.47 18.57 5.11
N ALA A 161 7.59 19.13 5.94
CA ALA A 161 6.65 18.34 6.74
C ALA A 161 5.81 17.40 5.86
N VAL A 162 5.26 17.93 4.76
CA VAL A 162 4.43 17.17 3.79
C VAL A 162 5.22 15.98 3.25
N LYS A 163 6.48 16.18 2.85
CA LYS A 163 7.35 15.09 2.35
C LYS A 163 7.59 14.01 3.40
N LEU A 164 7.82 14.38 4.66
CA LEU A 164 8.01 13.42 5.75
C LEU A 164 6.73 12.61 6.02
N TYR A 165 5.58 13.27 6.04
CA TYR A 165 4.30 12.58 6.16
C TYR A 165 4.02 11.61 5.01
N LEU A 166 4.49 11.93 3.80
CA LEU A 166 4.35 11.05 2.65
C LEU A 166 5.23 9.80 2.78
N ILE A 167 6.48 9.95 3.23
CA ILE A 167 7.32 8.79 3.56
C ILE A 167 6.63 7.96 4.64
N TYR A 168 6.13 8.61 5.69
CA TYR A 168 5.45 7.91 6.77
C TYR A 168 4.24 7.12 6.28
N MET A 169 3.31 7.78 5.57
CA MET A 169 2.11 7.15 5.01
C MET A 169 2.44 6.01 4.05
N LEU A 170 3.41 6.21 3.14
CA LEU A 170 3.82 5.18 2.19
C LEU A 170 4.28 3.91 2.92
N ASN A 171 5.15 4.05 3.91
CA ASN A 171 5.72 2.91 4.63
C ASN A 171 4.68 2.27 5.56
N TRP A 172 4.08 3.09 6.40
CA TRP A 172 3.21 2.63 7.45
C TRP A 172 1.87 2.10 6.93
N ILE A 173 1.20 2.85 6.04
CA ILE A 173 -0.14 2.52 5.57
C ILE A 173 -0.09 1.61 4.33
N LEU A 174 0.70 1.99 3.32
CA LEU A 174 0.65 1.29 2.02
C LEU A 174 1.55 0.04 1.97
N MET A 175 2.71 0.09 2.61
CA MET A 175 3.62 -1.06 2.71
C MET A 175 3.41 -1.89 3.98
N ARG A 176 2.68 -1.36 4.98
CA ARG A 176 2.34 -2.04 6.23
C ARG A 176 3.58 -2.56 6.97
N VAL A 177 4.60 -1.71 7.05
CA VAL A 177 5.80 -1.98 7.84
C VAL A 177 5.62 -1.51 9.29
N ASN A 178 6.54 -1.88 10.19
CA ASN A 178 6.51 -1.44 11.59
C ASN A 178 7.48 -0.25 11.83
N GLU A 179 7.48 0.29 13.05
CA GLU A 179 8.16 1.55 13.38
C GLU A 179 9.68 1.43 13.31
N ARG A 180 10.17 0.19 13.45
CA ARG A 180 11.58 -0.18 13.34
C ARG A 180 12.02 -0.44 11.90
N PHE A 181 11.13 -0.22 10.93
CA PHE A 181 11.48 -0.35 9.54
C PHE A 181 12.44 0.76 9.12
N LYS A 182 13.43 0.38 8.32
CA LYS A 182 14.50 1.25 7.87
C LYS A 182 14.12 1.93 6.57
N ILE A 183 14.12 3.24 6.60
CA ILE A 183 13.95 4.13 5.47
C ILE A 183 15.33 4.49 4.93
N TYR A 184 15.51 4.27 3.64
CA TYR A 184 16.77 4.52 2.95
C TYR A 184 16.67 5.79 2.11
N VAL A 185 17.84 6.37 1.81
CA VAL A 185 18.03 7.61 1.03
C VAL A 185 17.17 7.69 -0.23
N TRP A 186 16.99 6.58 -0.94
CA TRP A 186 16.19 6.57 -2.17
C TRP A 186 14.76 7.06 -1.94
N GLN A 187 14.13 6.72 -0.81
CA GLN A 187 12.76 7.13 -0.51
C GLN A 187 12.66 8.64 -0.28
N PHE A 188 13.64 9.21 0.43
CA PHE A 188 13.75 10.66 0.61
C PHE A 188 13.90 11.36 -0.74
N ARG A 189 14.75 10.85 -1.63
CA ARG A 189 14.90 11.40 -2.98
C ARG A 189 13.61 11.34 -3.80
N LEU A 190 12.74 10.36 -3.57
CA LEU A 190 11.46 10.27 -4.29
C LEU A 190 10.44 11.31 -3.86
N VAL A 191 10.42 11.68 -2.59
CA VAL A 191 9.44 12.66 -2.10
C VAL A 191 9.82 14.11 -2.40
N GLU A 192 11.05 14.35 -2.87
CA GLU A 192 11.46 15.66 -3.40
C GLU A 192 10.77 16.01 -4.74
N ASP A 193 10.29 15.00 -5.49
CA ASP A 193 9.46 15.16 -6.69
C ASP A 193 8.35 14.11 -6.71
N LEU A 194 7.24 14.45 -6.04
CA LEU A 194 6.13 13.53 -5.80
C LEU A 194 5.40 13.05 -7.05
N ASP A 195 5.41 13.85 -8.11
CA ASP A 195 4.67 13.56 -9.34
C ASP A 195 5.49 12.78 -10.36
N ALA A 196 6.81 12.76 -10.23
CA ALA A 196 7.72 12.06 -11.14
C ALA A 196 7.78 10.55 -10.89
N PHE A 197 7.62 10.09 -9.65
CA PHE A 197 7.77 8.66 -9.34
C PHE A 197 6.48 7.86 -9.58
N PRO A 198 6.55 6.67 -10.22
CA PRO A 198 5.38 5.83 -10.46
C PRO A 198 4.97 5.03 -9.22
N TRP A 199 4.49 5.74 -8.19
CA TRP A 199 4.07 5.16 -6.90
C TRP A 199 3.09 4.00 -7.05
N GLY A 200 2.18 4.06 -8.03
CA GLY A 200 1.19 3.02 -8.28
C GLY A 200 1.84 1.69 -8.64
N ALA A 201 2.88 1.72 -9.48
CA ALA A 201 3.60 0.51 -9.85
C ALA A 201 4.42 -0.07 -8.68
N HIS A 202 5.01 0.79 -7.85
CA HIS A 202 5.79 0.36 -6.68
C HIS A 202 4.90 -0.28 -5.60
N VAL A 203 3.85 0.43 -5.17
CA VAL A 203 2.92 -0.05 -4.14
C VAL A 203 2.21 -1.31 -4.64
N TYR A 204 1.75 -1.34 -5.89
CA TYR A 204 1.10 -2.52 -6.46
C TYR A 204 1.96 -3.78 -6.36
N ARG A 205 3.25 -3.71 -6.77
CA ARG A 205 4.17 -4.85 -6.67
C ARG A 205 4.33 -5.32 -5.23
N HIS A 206 4.49 -4.39 -4.29
CA HIS A 206 4.60 -4.71 -2.88
C HIS A 206 3.32 -5.38 -2.36
N SER A 207 2.14 -4.84 -2.70
CA SER A 207 0.84 -5.40 -2.33
C SER A 207 0.66 -6.82 -2.86
N ILE A 208 0.93 -7.06 -4.15
CA ILE A 208 0.79 -8.40 -4.75
C ILE A 208 1.77 -9.38 -4.13
N TYR A 209 3.02 -8.98 -3.92
CA TYR A 209 4.04 -9.82 -3.29
C TYR A 209 3.62 -10.24 -1.87
N SER A 210 3.24 -9.26 -1.03
CA SER A 210 2.81 -9.48 0.34
C SER A 210 1.55 -10.34 0.41
N PHE A 211 0.59 -10.08 -0.47
CA PHE A 211 -0.67 -10.81 -0.54
C PHE A 211 -0.46 -12.27 -0.94
N LYS A 212 0.36 -12.53 -1.96
CA LYS A 212 0.70 -13.89 -2.39
C LYS A 212 1.45 -14.67 -1.32
N HIS A 213 2.46 -14.07 -0.69
CA HIS A 213 3.19 -14.72 0.41
C HIS A 213 2.28 -15.06 1.58
N THR A 214 1.38 -14.13 1.94
CA THR A 214 0.40 -14.36 3.01
C THR A 214 -0.55 -15.51 2.67
N LEU A 215 -0.97 -15.63 1.42
CA LEU A 215 -1.87 -16.70 0.97
C LEU A 215 -1.18 -18.05 0.76
N ASP A 216 0.07 -18.05 0.33
CA ASP A 216 0.85 -19.29 0.16
C ASP A 216 1.04 -20.00 1.50
N GLY A 217 1.30 -19.25 2.58
CA GLY A 217 1.35 -19.80 3.95
C GLY A 217 0.00 -20.29 4.49
N ARG A 218 -1.12 -19.97 3.83
CA ARG A 218 -2.45 -20.45 4.21
C ARG A 218 -2.92 -21.67 3.43
N ARG A 219 -2.22 -22.12 2.37
CA ARG A 219 -2.52 -23.41 1.72
C ARG A 219 -2.55 -24.56 2.74
N ASP A 220 -1.71 -24.49 3.77
CA ASP A 220 -1.65 -25.52 4.82
C ASP A 220 -2.72 -25.36 5.92
N SER A 221 -3.23 -24.15 6.15
CA SER A 221 -4.24 -23.88 7.20
C SER A 221 -5.69 -23.86 6.72
N TYR A 222 -5.92 -23.66 5.41
CA TYR A 222 -7.21 -23.90 4.77
C TYR A 222 -7.47 -25.39 4.51
N LEU A 223 -6.43 -26.23 4.65
CA LEU A 223 -6.50 -27.69 4.66
C LEU A 223 -6.59 -28.25 6.09
N LEU A 224 -7.46 -27.70 6.95
CA LEU A 224 -7.80 -28.29 8.25
C LEU A 224 -9.32 -28.13 8.44
N SER A 225 -10.16 -29.15 8.59
CA SER A 225 -10.02 -30.57 8.89
C SER A 225 -11.21 -31.30 8.26
N ARG A 226 -11.01 -32.46 7.63
CA ARG A 226 -12.11 -33.38 7.33
C ARG A 226 -12.69 -33.99 8.61
#